data_AF-B2TNS2-F1
#
_entry.id   AF-B2TNS2-F1
#
_cell.length_a   1.000
_cell.length_b   1.000
_cell.length_c   1.000
_cell.angle_alpha   90.00
_cell.angle_beta   90.00
_cell.angle_gamma   90.00
#
_symmetry.space_group_name_H-M   'P 1'
#
loop_
_entity.id
_entity.type
_entity.pdbx_description
1 polymer ?
#
loop_
_entity_poly.entity_id
_entity_poly.type
_entity_poly.pdbx_seq_one_letter_code
_entity_poly.pdbx_strand_id
1 'polypeptide(L)'
;MESVLKIIKYIIIKILNILVGIPLAFALTLLVLSICLVDLLLLSLPVFLICDIVFQDIAVTVIQNSLGLKFVVTILGTIMGYCLQKLLKIYVPKWFNILNMYLNKIL
;
A
#
# COMPACT_ATOMS: atom_id res chain seq x y z
N MET A 1 7.65 -47.56 -5.40
CA MET A 1 7.00 -46.75 -6.46
C MET A 1 6.20 -45.57 -5.88
N GLU A 2 5.46 -45.75 -4.77
CA GLU A 2 4.76 -44.64 -4.07
C GLU A 2 5.68 -43.53 -3.52
N SER A 3 6.89 -43.86 -3.10
CA SER A 3 7.87 -42.90 -2.57
C SER A 3 8.34 -41.89 -3.61
N VAL A 4 8.60 -42.35 -4.84
CA VAL A 4 9.04 -41.51 -5.97
C VAL A 4 7.93 -40.55 -6.39
N LEU A 5 6.69 -41.00 -6.41
CA LEU A 5 5.54 -40.18 -6.80
C LEU A 5 5.24 -39.07 -5.77
N LYS A 6 5.47 -39.33 -4.47
CA LYS A 6 5.41 -38.30 -3.42
C LYS A 6 6.50 -37.24 -3.58
N ILE A 7 7.73 -37.64 -3.91
CA ILE A 7 8.85 -36.72 -4.13
C ILE A 7 8.56 -35.81 -5.33
N ILE A 8 8.08 -36.36 -6.44
CA ILE A 8 7.74 -35.59 -7.64
C ILE A 8 6.62 -34.58 -7.36
N LYS A 9 5.54 -35.00 -6.66
CA LYS A 9 4.46 -34.07 -6.25
C LYS A 9 4.98 -32.93 -5.37
N TYR A 10 5.86 -33.22 -4.42
CA TYR A 10 6.44 -32.22 -3.54
C TYR A 10 7.28 -31.19 -4.33
N ILE A 11 8.11 -31.66 -5.27
CA ILE A 11 8.93 -30.79 -6.12
C ILE A 11 8.05 -29.88 -6.98
N ILE A 12 7.00 -30.43 -7.62
CA ILE A 12 6.07 -29.64 -8.45
C ILE A 12 5.39 -28.55 -7.63
N ILE A 13 4.90 -28.87 -6.42
CA ILE A 13 4.26 -27.90 -5.53
C ILE A 13 5.26 -26.81 -5.13
N LYS A 14 6.50 -27.17 -4.80
CA LYS A 14 7.54 -26.19 -4.41
C LYS A 14 7.88 -25.24 -5.57
N ILE A 15 8.03 -25.77 -6.79
CA ILE A 15 8.28 -24.97 -8.00
C ILE A 15 7.11 -24.02 -8.25
N LEU A 16 5.87 -24.50 -8.15
CA LEU A 16 4.67 -23.68 -8.39
C LEU A 16 4.54 -22.56 -7.33
N ASN A 17 4.91 -22.83 -6.08
CA ASN A 17 4.92 -21.82 -5.02
C ASN A 17 5.99 -20.74 -5.23
N ILE A 18 7.16 -21.12 -5.76
CA ILE A 18 8.23 -20.16 -6.09
C ILE A 18 7.85 -19.34 -7.33
N LEU A 19 7.30 -19.99 -8.37
CA LEU A 19 7.01 -19.36 -9.66
C LEU A 19 5.76 -18.46 -9.61
N VAL A 20 4.74 -18.84 -8.82
CA VAL A 20 3.45 -18.11 -8.78
C VAL A 20 3.22 -17.50 -7.41
N GLY A 21 3.47 -18.25 -6.35
CA GLY A 21 3.17 -17.84 -4.98
C GLY A 21 3.99 -16.63 -4.50
N ILE A 22 5.30 -16.61 -4.77
CA ILE A 22 6.18 -15.49 -4.39
C ILE A 22 5.85 -14.21 -5.19
N PRO A 23 5.74 -14.24 -6.53
CA PRO A 23 5.35 -13.06 -7.30
C PRO A 23 3.98 -12.50 -6.89
N LEU A 24 3.02 -13.36 -6.57
CA LEU A 24 1.70 -12.93 -6.13
C LEU A 24 1.74 -12.25 -4.75
N ALA A 25 2.51 -12.80 -3.80
CA ALA A 25 2.73 -12.17 -2.50
C ALA A 25 3.44 -10.80 -2.65
N PHE A 26 4.40 -10.70 -3.57
CA PHE A 26 5.08 -9.44 -3.89
C PHE A 26 4.12 -8.40 -4.51
N ALA A 27 3.29 -8.80 -5.47
CA ALA A 27 2.29 -7.92 -6.08
C ALA A 27 1.27 -7.39 -5.05
N LEU A 28 0.79 -8.24 -4.14
CA LEU A 28 -0.10 -7.82 -3.06
C LEU A 28 0.60 -6.85 -2.09
N THR A 29 1.88 -7.05 -1.82
CA THR A 29 2.65 -6.15 -0.98
C THR A 29 2.86 -4.78 -1.63
N LEU A 30 3.09 -4.74 -2.94
CA LEU A 30 3.13 -3.49 -3.71
C LEU A 30 1.79 -2.74 -3.64
N LEU A 31 0.67 -3.46 -3.68
CA LEU A 31 -0.66 -2.87 -3.53
C LEU A 31 -0.82 -2.23 -2.14
N VAL A 32 -0.45 -2.96 -1.08
CA VAL A 32 -0.47 -2.40 0.29
C VAL A 32 0.43 -1.17 0.40
N LEU A 33 1.61 -1.20 -0.21
CA LEU A 33 2.54 -0.07 -0.24
C LEU A 33 1.95 1.14 -0.97
N SER A 34 1.23 0.93 -2.07
CA SER A 34 0.59 2.03 -2.82
C SER A 34 -0.50 2.70 -1.99
N ILE A 35 -1.29 1.93 -1.24
CA ILE A 35 -2.30 2.48 -0.33
C ILE A 35 -1.63 3.31 0.77
N CYS A 36 -0.51 2.84 1.33
CA CYS A 36 0.26 3.63 2.31
C CYS A 36 0.80 4.94 1.73
N LEU A 37 1.21 4.95 0.46
CA LEU A 37 1.65 6.17 -0.23
C LEU A 37 0.50 7.17 -0.43
N VAL A 38 -0.69 6.67 -0.79
CA VAL A 38 -1.89 7.50 -0.91
C VAL A 38 -2.27 8.11 0.44
N ASP A 39 -2.19 7.34 1.52
CA ASP A 39 -2.42 7.81 2.89
C ASP A 39 -1.48 8.95 3.27
N LEU A 40 -0.18 8.79 2.97
CA LEU A 40 0.84 9.81 3.21
C LEU A 40 0.60 11.07 2.38
N LEU A 41 0.14 10.94 1.12
CA LEU A 41 -0.24 12.07 0.29
C LEU A 41 -1.47 12.81 0.85
N LEU A 42 -2.50 12.08 1.29
CA LEU A 42 -3.70 12.66 1.89
C LEU A 42 -3.38 13.43 3.18
N LEU A 43 -2.52 12.88 4.03
CA LEU A 43 -2.10 13.53 5.27
C LEU A 43 -1.15 14.72 5.04
N SER A 44 -0.47 14.80 3.90
CA SER A 44 0.41 15.91 3.53
C SER A 44 -0.29 17.04 2.76
N LEU A 45 -1.57 16.86 2.37
CA LEU A 45 -2.42 17.92 1.82
C LEU A 45 -2.41 19.26 2.58
N PRO A 46 -2.42 19.33 3.93
CA PRO A 46 -2.39 20.60 4.63
C PRO A 46 -1.01 21.29 4.50
N VAL A 47 0.07 20.51 4.44
CA VAL A 47 1.41 21.05 4.17
C VAL A 47 1.46 21.61 2.75
N PHE A 48 0.89 20.90 1.77
CA PHE A 48 0.81 21.38 0.39
C PHE A 48 -0.03 22.65 0.26
N LEU A 49 -1.13 22.78 1.02
CA LEU A 49 -1.93 24.00 1.06
C LEU A 49 -1.13 25.19 1.61
N ILE A 50 -0.36 24.99 2.69
CA ILE A 50 0.50 26.05 3.26
C ILE A 50 1.57 26.46 2.23
N CYS A 51 2.21 25.49 1.58
CA CYS A 51 3.21 25.75 0.55
C CYS A 51 2.63 26.54 -0.64
N ASP A 52 1.41 26.21 -1.07
CA ASP A 52 0.68 26.92 -2.14
C ASP A 52 0.39 28.38 -1.77
N ILE A 53 -0.02 28.65 -0.52
CA ILE A 53 -0.28 30.01 -0.02
C ILE A 53 1.01 30.83 0.11
N VAL A 54 2.10 30.22 0.59
CA VAL A 54 3.36 30.92 0.91
C VAL A 54 4.21 31.18 -0.34
N PHE A 55 4.30 30.21 -1.25
CA PHE A 55 5.20 30.28 -2.40
C PHE A 55 4.52 30.71 -3.70
N GLN A 56 3.18 30.78 -3.75
CA GLN A 56 2.31 31.28 -4.84
C GLN A 56 2.53 30.73 -6.27
N ASP A 57 3.61 29.98 -6.53
CA ASP A 57 4.03 29.50 -7.86
C ASP A 57 4.32 27.99 -7.90
N ILE A 58 4.02 27.25 -6.84
CA ILE A 58 4.19 25.80 -6.87
C ILE A 58 2.92 25.19 -7.47
N ALA A 59 3.04 24.62 -8.66
CA ALA A 59 1.99 23.85 -9.34
C ALA A 59 1.67 22.52 -8.63
N VAL A 60 1.48 22.53 -7.31
CA VAL A 60 1.09 21.37 -6.49
C VAL A 60 -0.42 21.15 -6.56
N THR A 61 -1.19 22.18 -6.94
CA THR A 61 -2.65 22.07 -6.94
C THR A 61 -3.17 21.64 -8.30
N VAL A 62 -3.65 20.40 -8.37
CA VAL A 62 -4.39 19.82 -9.51
C VAL A 62 -5.73 20.54 -9.76
N ILE A 63 -6.17 21.41 -8.83
CA ILE A 63 -7.48 22.05 -8.86
C ILE A 63 -7.30 23.57 -9.07
N GLN A 64 -7.63 24.04 -10.28
CA GLN A 64 -7.64 25.46 -10.70
C GLN A 64 -8.79 26.29 -10.07
N ASN A 65 -9.32 25.89 -8.92
CA ASN A 65 -10.45 26.58 -8.30
C ASN A 65 -10.05 27.40 -7.08
N SER A 66 -10.92 28.35 -6.75
CA SER A 66 -10.79 29.34 -5.69
C SER A 66 -10.22 28.78 -4.38
N LEU A 67 -9.49 29.61 -3.63
CA LEU A 67 -8.87 29.28 -2.33
C LEU A 67 -9.82 28.52 -1.37
N GLY A 68 -11.11 28.86 -1.37
CA GLY A 68 -12.13 28.18 -0.56
C GLY A 68 -12.31 26.70 -0.92
N LEU A 69 -12.27 26.36 -2.22
CA LEU A 69 -12.41 24.97 -2.66
C LEU A 69 -11.17 24.15 -2.32
N LYS A 70 -9.96 24.75 -2.42
CA LYS A 70 -8.70 24.14 -1.96
C LYS A 70 -8.77 23.79 -0.47
N PHE A 71 -9.25 24.71 0.37
CA PHE A 71 -9.44 24.47 1.80
C PHE A 71 -10.39 23.31 2.11
N VAL A 72 -11.56 23.29 1.46
CA VAL A 72 -12.56 22.22 1.67
C VAL A 72 -12.00 20.86 1.26
N VAL A 73 -11.32 20.78 0.11
CA VAL A 73 -10.69 19.54 -0.37
C VAL A 73 -9.58 19.08 0.59
N THR A 74 -8.76 20.00 1.10
CA THR A 74 -7.71 19.67 2.07
C THR A 74 -8.29 19.11 3.37
N ILE A 75 -9.35 19.72 3.91
CA ILE A 75 -10.01 19.24 5.14
C ILE A 75 -10.63 17.84 4.91
N LEU A 76 -11.38 17.66 3.83
CA LEU A 76 -11.99 16.36 3.51
C LEU A 76 -10.92 15.29 3.26
N GLY A 77 -9.87 15.63 2.51
CA GLY A 77 -8.75 14.74 2.22
C GLY A 77 -7.96 14.35 3.47
N THR A 78 -7.74 15.28 4.41
CA THR A 78 -7.09 14.95 5.69
C THR A 78 -7.95 14.09 6.59
N ILE A 79 -9.27 14.31 6.65
CA ILE A 79 -10.19 13.42 7.37
C ILE A 79 -10.15 12.01 6.76
N MET A 80 -10.18 11.92 5.43
CA MET A 80 -10.11 10.65 4.71
C MET A 80 -8.78 9.94 4.93
N GLY A 81 -7.66 10.66 4.88
CA GLY A 81 -6.33 10.17 5.24
C GLY A 81 -6.29 9.67 6.70
N TYR A 82 -6.81 10.44 7.66
CA TYR A 82 -6.84 10.00 9.06
C TYR A 82 -7.62 8.69 9.26
N CYS A 83 -8.78 8.55 8.61
CA CYS A 83 -9.55 7.31 8.62
C CYS A 83 -8.78 6.14 7.98
N LEU A 84 -8.15 6.38 6.84
CA LEU A 84 -7.35 5.39 6.12
C LEU A 84 -6.13 4.95 6.96
N GLN A 85 -5.41 5.90 7.56
CA GLN A 85 -4.30 5.64 8.48
C GLN A 85 -4.70 4.75 9.64
N LYS A 86 -5.89 4.98 10.24
CA LYS A 86 -6.39 4.15 11.34
C LYS A 86 -6.63 2.71 10.92
N LEU A 87 -7.14 2.49 9.70
CA LEU A 87 -7.28 1.15 9.12
C LEU A 87 -5.91 0.54 8.82
N LEU A 88 -5.04 1.27 8.12
CA LEU A 88 -3.70 0.81 7.76
C LEU A 88 -2.89 0.38 8.99
N LYS A 89 -2.98 1.11 10.11
CA LYS A 89 -2.31 0.75 11.36
C LYS A 89 -2.72 -0.63 11.90
N ILE A 90 -3.91 -1.12 11.57
CA ILE A 90 -4.40 -2.45 11.98
C ILE A 90 -4.05 -3.51 10.93
N TYR A 91 -4.23 -3.20 9.64
CA TYR A 91 -4.12 -4.20 8.57
C TYR A 91 -2.69 -4.40 8.06
N VAL A 92 -1.88 -3.35 7.98
CA VAL A 92 -0.48 -3.43 7.53
C VAL A 92 0.36 -4.38 8.40
N PRO A 93 0.39 -4.27 9.74
CA PRO A 93 1.17 -5.21 10.55
C PRO A 93 0.65 -6.65 10.47
N LYS A 94 -0.67 -6.85 10.33
CA LYS A 94 -1.27 -8.17 10.12
C LYS A 94 -0.82 -8.76 8.77
N TRP A 95 -0.81 -7.96 7.71
CA TRP A 95 -0.34 -8.37 6.39
C TRP A 95 1.13 -8.81 6.42
N PHE A 96 2.01 -7.99 6.99
CA PHE A 96 3.43 -8.34 7.11
C PHE A 96 3.66 -9.58 7.97
N ASN A 97 2.86 -9.80 9.03
CA ASN A 97 2.95 -11.02 9.82
C ASN A 97 2.56 -12.27 9.01
N ILE A 98 1.46 -12.20 8.24
CA ILE A 98 1.02 -13.28 7.35
C ILE A 98 2.07 -13.56 6.28
N LEU A 99 2.64 -12.51 5.68
CA LEU A 99 3.68 -12.62 4.66
C LEU A 99 4.94 -13.29 5.22
N ASN A 100 5.36 -12.92 6.43
CA ASN A 100 6.51 -13.53 7.09
C ASN A 100 6.26 -15.02 7.39
N MET A 101 5.07 -15.37 7.89
CA MET A 101 4.68 -16.78 8.08
C MET A 101 4.66 -17.56 6.77
N TYR A 102 4.19 -16.93 5.69
CA TYR A 102 4.15 -17.54 4.35
C TYR A 102 5.55 -17.78 3.79
N LEU A 103 6.44 -16.79 3.87
CA LEU A 103 7.83 -16.91 3.43
C LEU A 103 8.59 -17.98 4.22
N ASN A 104 8.45 -18.02 5.55
CA ASN A 104 9.07 -19.03 6.40
C ASN A 104 8.57 -20.46 6.13
N LYS A 105 7.40 -20.61 5.50
CA LYS A 105 6.85 -21.92 5.13
C LYS A 105 7.36 -22.40 3.76
N ILE A 106 7.93 -21.50 2.96
CA ILE A 106 8.35 -21.75 1.57
C ILE A 106 9.87 -21.87 1.45
N LEU A 107 10.60 -20.99 2.15
CA LEU A 107 12.06 -21.06 2.33
C LEU A 107 12.43 -22.32 3.14
#